data_AF-V4PDB2-F1
#
_entry.id   AF-V4PDB2-F1
#
_cell.length_a   1.000
_cell.length_b   1.000
_cell.length_c   1.000
_cell.angle_alpha   90.00
_cell.angle_beta   90.00
_cell.angle_gamma   90.00
#
_symmetry.space_group_name_H-M   'P 1'
#
loop_
_entity.id
_entity.type
_entity.pdbx_description
1 polymer ?
#
loop_
_entity_poly.entity_id
_entity_poly.type
_entity_poly.pdbx_seq_one_letter_code
_entity_poly.pdbx_strand_id
1 'polypeptide(L)' 'MVQVTDSDSGMQVRIFVSAFDSQTVFDLRRYVRKNIPAFIDAHYPQSLPRRRAVIEQPSAIHLGVVESN' A
#
# COMPACT_ATOMS: atom_id res chain seq x y z
N MET A 1 5.27 2.94 -21.02
CA MET A 1 3.95 2.31 -21.30
C MET A 1 3.22 2.11 -19.98
N VAL A 2 1.91 2.38 -19.93
CA VAL A 2 1.07 2.09 -18.76
C VAL A 2 0.10 0.99 -19.13
N GLN A 3 0.09 -0.07 -18.34
CA GLN A 3 -0.88 -1.15 -18.44
C GLN A 3 -1.84 -1.06 -17.27
N VAL A 4 -3.12 -1.22 -17.57
CA VAL A 4 -4.20 -1.27 -16.59
C VAL A 4 -4.83 -2.66 -16.66
N THR A 5 -5.07 -3.26 -15.50
CA THR A 5 -5.71 -4.57 -15.39
C THR A 5 -6.62 -4.55 -14.17
N ASP A 6 -7.78 -5.16 -14.28
CA ASP A 6 -8.74 -5.24 -13.17
C ASP A 6 -8.32 -6.32 -12.15
N SER A 7 -8.74 -6.18 -10.89
CA SER A 7 -8.48 -7.16 -9.83
C SER A 7 -9.59 -7.14 -8.78
N ASP A 8 -9.71 -8.23 -8.01
CA ASP A 8 -10.79 -8.40 -7.02
C ASP A 8 -10.89 -7.29 -5.96
N SER A 9 -9.81 -6.55 -5.73
CA SER A 9 -9.74 -5.49 -4.71
C SER A 9 -9.54 -4.09 -5.28
N GLY A 10 -9.75 -3.92 -6.58
CA GLY A 10 -9.61 -2.66 -7.31
C GLY A 10 -8.77 -2.82 -8.58
N MET A 11 -8.21 -1.72 -9.09
CA MET A 11 -7.45 -1.72 -10.33
C MET A 11 -5.95 -1.89 -10.09
N GLN A 12 -5.29 -2.76 -10.85
CA GLN A 12 -3.83 -2.87 -10.91
C GLN A 12 -3.27 -2.00 -12.05
N VAL A 13 -2.33 -1.12 -11.72
CA VAL A 13 -1.60 -0.30 -12.70
C VAL A 13 -0.13 -0.74 -12.74
N ARG A 14 0.34 -1.17 -13.92
CA ARG A 14 1.74 -1.53 -14.17
C ARG A 14 2.37 -0.49 -15.10
N ILE A 15 3.48 0.07 -14.66
CA ILE A 15 4.15 1.17 -15.36
C ILE A 15 5.55 0.69 -15.75
N PHE A 16 5.79 0.66 -17.05
CA PHE A 16 7.10 0.40 -17.62
C PHE A 16 7.80 1.72 -17.88
N VAL A 17 8.95 1.89 -17.24
CA VAL A 17 9.85 3.02 -17.40
C VAL A 17 11.20 2.53 -17.91
N SER A 18 11.85 3.37 -18.71
CA SER A 18 13.21 3.16 -19.21
C SER A 18 14.03 4.41 -18.97
N ALA A 19 15.34 4.24 -18.82
CA ALA A 19 16.30 5.32 -18.77
C ALA A 19 17.63 4.86 -19.38
N PHE A 20 18.58 5.79 -19.54
CA PHE A 20 19.86 5.53 -20.21
C PHE A 20 20.76 4.55 -19.43
N ASP A 21 20.70 4.58 -18.10
CA ASP A 21 21.50 3.75 -17.21
C ASP A 21 20.66 3.24 -16.01
N SER A 22 21.20 2.27 -15.28
CA SER A 22 20.52 1.62 -14.16
C SER A 22 20.30 2.53 -12.96
N GLN A 23 21.19 3.50 -12.72
CA GLN A 23 21.07 4.46 -11.63
C GLN A 23 19.87 5.37 -11.88
N THR A 24 19.73 5.89 -13.09
CA THR A 24 18.61 6.73 -13.50
C THR A 24 17.28 5.95 -13.48
N VAL A 25 17.27 4.67 -13.87
CA VAL A 25 16.07 3.81 -13.75
C VAL A 25 15.64 3.65 -12.28
N PHE A 26 16.59 3.48 -11.38
CA PHE A 26 16.30 3.34 -9.95
C PHE A 26 15.65 4.60 -9.38
N ASP A 27 16.21 5.77 -9.70
CA ASP A 27 15.68 7.05 -9.28
C ASP A 27 14.29 7.33 -9.88
N LEU A 28 14.10 7.00 -11.17
CA LEU A 28 12.82 7.13 -11.84
C LEU A 28 11.75 6.23 -11.21
N ARG A 29 12.08 4.99 -10.85
CA ARG A 29 11.17 4.08 -10.13
C ARG A 29 10.75 4.67 -8.79
N ARG A 30 11.69 5.26 -8.04
CA ARG A 30 11.40 5.92 -6.76
C ARG A 30 10.50 7.14 -6.96
N TYR A 31 10.79 7.96 -7.96
CA TYR A 31 9.99 9.13 -8.30
C TYR A 31 8.54 8.74 -8.64
N VAL A 32 8.34 7.82 -9.57
CA VAL A 32 7.01 7.37 -10.01
C VAL A 32 6.23 6.76 -8.84
N ARG A 33 6.86 5.89 -8.05
CA ARG A 33 6.23 5.21 -6.90
C ARG A 33 5.70 6.17 -5.84
N LYS A 34 6.35 7.33 -5.68
CA LYS A 34 5.95 8.36 -4.71
C LYS A 34 4.90 9.30 -5.25
N ASN A 35 5.08 9.78 -6.47
CA ASN A 35 4.24 10.84 -7.02
C ASN A 35 2.87 10.33 -7.46
N ILE A 36 2.74 9.07 -7.89
CA ILE A 36 1.44 8.53 -8.30
C ILE A 36 0.44 8.44 -7.14
N PRO A 37 0.79 7.81 -5.99
CA PRO A 37 -0.11 7.84 -4.83
C PRO A 37 -0.39 9.26 -4.35
N ALA A 38 0.61 10.15 -4.34
CA ALA A 38 0.43 11.54 -3.92
C ALA A 38 -0.56 12.30 -4.82
N PHE A 39 -0.49 12.10 -6.14
CA PHE A 39 -1.46 12.67 -7.08
C PHE A 39 -2.88 12.13 -6.85
N ILE A 40 -3.02 10.82 -6.65
CA ILE A 40 -4.33 10.21 -6.40
C ILE A 40 -4.90 10.71 -5.06
N ASP A 41 -4.08 10.80 -4.02
CA ASP A 41 -4.51 11.30 -2.72
C ASP A 41 -5.00 12.76 -2.79
N ALA A 42 -4.29 13.62 -3.52
CA ALA A 42 -4.61 15.05 -3.65
C ALA A 42 -5.90 15.32 -4.45
N HIS A 43 -6.20 14.51 -5.48
CA HIS A 43 -7.31 14.77 -6.39
C HIS A 43 -8.48 13.77 -6.28
N TYR A 44 -8.20 12.54 -5.85
CA TYR A 44 -9.15 11.43 -5.80
C TYR A 44 -8.95 10.53 -4.56
N PRO A 45 -9.03 11.08 -3.34
CA PRO A 45 -8.73 10.34 -2.11
C PRO A 45 -9.63 9.12 -1.91
N GLN A 46 -10.86 9.13 -2.44
CA GLN A 46 -11.78 7.98 -2.40
C GLN A 46 -11.33 6.77 -3.24
N SER A 47 -10.42 6.97 -4.19
CA SER A 47 -10.00 5.92 -5.14
C SER A 47 -8.83 5.08 -4.62
N LEU A 48 -8.19 5.47 -3.52
CA LEU A 48 -7.14 4.66 -2.90
C LEU A 48 -7.73 3.41 -2.24
N PRO A 49 -7.09 2.24 -2.37
CA PRO A 49 -7.54 1.02 -1.71
C PRO A 49 -7.67 1.21 -0.20
N ARG A 50 -8.90 1.15 0.31
CA ARG A 50 -9.21 1.30 1.74
C ARG A 50 -9.02 -0.03 2.47
N ARG A 51 -7.83 -0.61 2.44
CA ARG A 51 -7.49 -1.70 3.37
C ARG A 51 -7.00 -1.09 4.67
N ARG A 52 -7.92 -0.91 5.61
CA ARG A 52 -7.56 -0.67 7.01
C ARG A 52 -6.88 -1.93 7.53
N ALA A 53 -5.64 -1.83 7.97
CA ALA A 53 -5.01 -2.94 8.69
C ALA A 53 -5.84 -3.23 9.93
N VAL A 54 -6.36 -4.45 10.06
CA VAL A 54 -6.89 -4.93 11.34
C VAL A 54 -5.67 -5.22 12.19
N ILE A 55 -5.37 -4.32 13.12
CA ILE A 55 -4.37 -4.59 14.15
C ILE A 55 -5.08 -5.45 15.18
N GLU A 56 -4.90 -6.77 15.10
CA GLU A 56 -5.27 -7.65 16.21
C GLU A 56 -4.41 -7.26 17.40
N GLN A 57 -5.04 -6.64 18.41
CA GLN A 57 -4.37 -6.44 19.69
C GLN A 57 -4.12 -7.83 20.29
N PRO A 58 -2.88 -8.19 20.66
CA PRO A 58 -2.66 -9.44 21.37
C PRO A 58 -3.46 -9.37 22.67
N SER A 59 -4.45 -10.24 22.81
CA SER A 59 -5.24 -10.37 24.02
C SER A 59 -4.30 -10.65 25.18
N ALA A 60 -4.37 -9.82 26.22
CA ALA A 60 -3.59 -10.00 27.43
C ALA A 60 -3.81 -11.43 27.95
N ILE A 61 -2.72 -12.20 27.99
CA ILE A 61 -2.70 -13.55 28.53
C ILE A 61 -3.19 -13.48 29.98
N HIS A 62 -4.31 -14.15 30.25
CA HIS A 62 -4.91 -14.32 31.57
C HIS A 62 -3.88 -14.89 32.55
N LEU A 63 -3.34 -14.03 33.44
CA LEU A 63 -2.51 -14.43 34.57
C LEU A 63 -3.19 -13.99 35.88
N GLY A 64 -3.67 -14.98 36.64
CA GLY A 64 -4.19 -14.86 38.03
C GLY A 64 -5.65 -14.38 38.09
N VAL A 65 -6.55 -14.90 38.93
CA VAL A 65 -6.41 -15.52 40.25
C VAL A 65 -7.62 -16.45 40.47
N VAL A 66 -7.35 -17.65 41.00
CA VAL A 66 -8.35 -18.48 41.70
C VAL A 66 -8.72 -17.73 42.98
N GLU A 67 -9.89 -17.13 43.02
CA GLU A 67 -10.51 -16.73 44.30
C GLU A 67 -11.77 -17.55 44.52
N SER A 68 -11.65 -18.42 45.53
CA SER A 68 -12.71 -19.17 46.18
C SER A 68 -13.68 -18.22 46.86
N ASN A 69 -14.97 -18.36 46.58
CA ASN A 69 -16.03 -18.19 47.57
C ASN A 69 -17.26 -19.01 47.15
#